data_AF-A0AAQ4FHB3-F1
#
_entry.id   AF-A0AAQ4FHB3-F1
#
_cell.length_a   1.000
_cell.length_b   1.000
_cell.length_c   1.000
_cell.angle_alpha   90.00
_cell.angle_beta   90.00
_cell.angle_gamma   90.00
#
_symmetry.space_group_name_H-M   'P 1'
#
loop_
_entity.id
_entity.type
_entity.pdbx_description
1 polymer ?
#
loop_
_entity_poly.entity_id
_entity_poly.type
_entity_poly.pdbx_seq_one_letter_code
_entity_poly.pdbx_strand_id
1 'polypeptide(L)'
;MYQSAENGYLEVTLDLRSIGVPWTLHCWMQTLTMAHEQQLENTIDELLQDFLHVWPEDCSTQFVEDCLPLLFSIFRHSKNEGTTLLLADIFSVCYGEDSIKEIRDVSLSGGARIDPKYVNNPEMSDVQFRVEGRAFYAHKIILVNASPRFKSMLASKSAEGTTPVVQINDIRYDIFQ
;
A
#
# COMPACT_ATOMS: atom_id res chain seq x y z
N MET A 1 -3.73 14.15 -28.22
CA MET A 1 -2.95 13.60 -27.10
C MET A 1 -3.51 12.24 -26.68
N TYR A 2 -4.81 12.14 -26.34
CA TYR A 2 -5.42 10.84 -25.99
C TYR A 2 -5.16 9.73 -27.02
N GLN A 3 -5.50 9.96 -28.29
CA GLN A 3 -5.29 8.96 -29.34
C GLN A 3 -3.81 8.61 -29.53
N SER A 4 -2.89 9.58 -29.44
CA SER A 4 -1.47 9.30 -29.64
C SER A 4 -0.89 8.50 -28.47
N ALA A 5 -1.30 8.80 -27.24
CA ALA A 5 -0.91 8.06 -26.04
C ALA A 5 -1.41 6.61 -26.07
N GLU A 6 -2.69 6.39 -26.40
CA GLU A 6 -3.31 5.05 -26.50
C GLU A 6 -2.64 4.15 -27.54
N ASN A 7 -2.10 4.72 -28.61
CA ASN A 7 -1.45 3.96 -29.68
C ASN A 7 0.07 3.87 -29.50
N GLY A 8 0.62 4.36 -28.37
CA GLY A 8 2.05 4.33 -28.11
C GLY A 8 2.89 5.25 -29.00
N TYR A 9 2.28 6.25 -29.64
CA TYR A 9 2.98 7.24 -30.45
C TYR A 9 3.63 8.28 -29.54
N LEU A 10 4.75 7.89 -28.93
CA LEU A 10 5.44 8.64 -27.89
C LEU A 10 5.89 10.02 -28.38
N GLU A 11 6.61 10.08 -29.51
CA GLU A 11 7.09 11.35 -30.10
C GLU A 11 5.93 12.32 -30.36
N VAL A 12 4.86 11.85 -31.02
CA VAL A 12 3.66 12.67 -31.30
C VAL A 12 3.02 13.18 -30.00
N THR A 13 3.02 12.35 -28.95
CA THR A 13 2.43 12.70 -27.66
C THR A 13 3.25 13.77 -26.94
N LEU A 14 4.58 13.67 -26.97
CA LEU A 14 5.51 14.67 -26.42
C LEU A 14 5.50 15.96 -27.26
N ASP A 15 5.39 15.89 -28.58
CA ASP A 15 5.25 17.06 -29.45
C ASP A 15 3.96 17.83 -29.11
N LEU A 16 2.84 17.12 -28.94
CA LEU A 16 1.58 17.72 -28.51
C LEU A 16 1.69 18.39 -27.13
N ARG A 17 2.44 17.79 -26.21
CA ARG A 17 2.74 18.40 -24.91
C ARG A 17 3.58 19.68 -25.10
N SER A 18 4.61 19.64 -25.95
CA SER A 18 5.53 20.76 -26.18
C SER A 18 4.83 22.02 -26.75
N ILE A 19 3.76 21.83 -27.54
CA ILE A 19 2.95 22.94 -28.06
C ILE A 19 1.87 23.44 -27.07
N GLY A 20 1.88 22.94 -25.84
CA GLY A 20 1.04 23.44 -24.74
C GLY A 20 -0.25 22.66 -24.51
N VAL A 21 -0.47 21.50 -25.12
CA VAL A 21 -1.60 20.65 -24.74
C VAL A 21 -1.36 20.11 -23.32
N PRO A 22 -2.28 20.36 -22.36
CA PRO A 22 -2.09 19.90 -20.99
C PRO A 22 -2.24 18.39 -20.91
N TRP A 23 -1.53 17.79 -19.95
CA TRP A 23 -1.72 16.39 -19.64
C TRP A 23 -3.11 16.15 -19.04
N THR A 24 -3.69 15.01 -19.39
CA THR A 24 -4.62 14.31 -18.49
C THR A 24 -3.83 13.22 -17.76
N LEU A 25 -4.24 12.86 -16.54
CA LEU A 25 -3.58 11.81 -15.77
C LEU A 25 -3.42 10.52 -16.59
N HIS A 26 -4.49 10.13 -17.28
CA HIS A 26 -4.49 8.98 -18.18
C HIS A 26 -3.44 9.08 -19.30
N CYS A 27 -3.41 10.20 -20.05
CA CYS A 27 -2.44 10.35 -21.14
C CYS A 27 -1.01 10.33 -20.61
N TRP A 28 -0.75 10.98 -19.49
CA TRP A 28 0.56 11.01 -18.86
C TRP A 28 0.98 9.61 -18.40
N MET A 29 0.11 8.86 -17.73
CA MET A 29 0.39 7.50 -17.29
C MET A 29 0.66 6.55 -18.47
N GLN A 30 -0.12 6.62 -19.54
CA GLN A 30 0.10 5.79 -20.74
C GLN A 30 1.44 6.11 -21.40
N THR A 31 1.79 7.40 -21.47
CA THR A 31 3.06 7.88 -22.01
C THR A 31 4.23 7.42 -21.14
N LEU A 32 4.12 7.53 -19.81
CA LEU A 32 5.13 7.08 -18.85
C LEU A 32 5.30 5.56 -18.87
N THR A 33 4.21 4.80 -18.94
CA THR A 33 4.24 3.34 -19.09
C THR A 33 5.02 2.95 -20.33
N MET A 34 4.70 3.56 -21.48
CA MET A 34 5.39 3.29 -22.74
C MET A 34 6.88 3.67 -22.68
N ALA A 35 7.22 4.84 -22.10
CA ALA A 35 8.61 5.26 -21.92
C ALA A 35 9.39 4.29 -21.03
N HIS A 36 8.76 3.79 -19.96
CA HIS A 36 9.36 2.80 -19.07
C HIS A 36 9.55 1.43 -19.76
N GLU A 37 8.57 0.94 -20.51
CA GLU A 37 8.70 -0.29 -21.29
C GLU A 37 9.83 -0.22 -22.33
N GLN A 38 10.02 0.96 -22.92
CA GLN A 38 11.10 1.22 -23.88
C GLN A 38 12.43 1.63 -23.23
N GLN A 39 12.49 1.71 -21.90
CA GLN A 39 13.68 2.10 -21.11
C GLN A 39 14.26 3.47 -21.53
N LEU A 40 13.38 4.43 -21.83
CA LEU A 40 13.74 5.78 -22.25
C LEU A 40 13.94 6.69 -21.02
N GLU A 41 15.05 6.51 -20.32
CA GLU A 41 15.38 7.18 -19.04
C GLU A 41 15.18 8.70 -19.08
N ASN A 42 15.69 9.39 -20.11
CA ASN A 42 15.54 10.85 -20.23
C ASN A 42 14.05 11.27 -20.32
N THR A 43 13.25 10.52 -21.07
CA THR A 43 11.81 10.79 -21.21
C THR A 43 11.06 10.49 -19.92
N ILE A 44 11.46 9.44 -19.19
CA ILE A 44 10.91 9.15 -17.86
C ILE A 44 11.17 10.33 -16.93
N ASP A 45 12.41 10.81 -16.87
CA ASP A 45 12.78 11.96 -16.02
C ASP A 45 12.01 13.22 -16.40
N GLU A 46 11.88 13.52 -17.70
CA GLU A 46 11.06 14.64 -18.20
C GLU A 46 9.59 14.53 -17.78
N LEU A 47 9.00 13.34 -17.90
CA LEU A 47 7.60 13.10 -17.52
C LEU A 47 7.38 13.21 -16.01
N LEU A 48 8.32 12.71 -15.19
CA LEU A 48 8.25 12.83 -13.73
C LEU A 48 8.43 14.29 -13.28
N GLN A 49 9.31 15.04 -13.93
CA GLN A 49 9.43 16.49 -13.70
C GLN A 49 8.14 17.22 -14.07
N ASP A 50 7.51 16.86 -15.20
CA ASP A 50 6.22 17.43 -15.61
C ASP A 50 5.12 17.18 -14.55
N PHE A 51 5.11 16.00 -13.93
CA PHE A 51 4.15 15.68 -12.85
C PHE A 51 4.25 16.65 -11.68
N LEU A 52 5.47 16.89 -11.18
CA LEU A 52 5.73 17.78 -10.04
C LEU A 52 5.23 19.22 -10.29
N HIS A 53 5.19 19.66 -11.55
CA HIS A 53 4.72 21.00 -11.91
C HIS A 53 3.21 21.07 -12.11
N VAL A 54 2.56 19.97 -12.52
CA VAL A 54 1.16 19.97 -12.97
C VAL A 54 0.20 19.46 -11.89
N TRP A 55 0.60 18.49 -11.06
CA TRP A 55 -0.30 17.81 -10.11
C TRP A 55 0.31 17.58 -8.71
N PRO A 56 0.80 18.62 -8.01
CA PRO A 56 1.36 18.42 -6.68
C PRO A 56 0.34 17.83 -5.67
N GLU A 57 -0.95 18.17 -5.77
CA GLU A 57 -1.93 17.80 -4.73
C GLU A 57 -3.02 16.80 -5.17
N ASP A 58 -2.94 16.21 -6.38
CA ASP A 58 -4.01 15.35 -6.91
C ASP A 58 -3.87 13.89 -6.44
N CYS A 59 -4.29 13.63 -5.20
CA CYS A 59 -4.44 12.29 -4.63
C CYS A 59 -5.81 11.67 -4.94
N SER A 60 -6.28 11.76 -6.19
CA SER A 60 -7.54 11.13 -6.63
C SER A 60 -7.52 9.60 -6.49
N THR A 61 -8.71 8.97 -6.50
CA THR A 61 -8.82 7.50 -6.44
C THR A 61 -8.09 6.83 -7.61
N GLN A 62 -8.19 7.41 -8.81
CA GLN A 62 -7.48 6.92 -10.00
C GLN A 62 -5.95 7.02 -9.83
N PHE A 63 -5.46 8.08 -9.21
CA PHE A 63 -4.03 8.18 -8.89
C PHE A 63 -3.58 7.04 -7.96
N VAL A 64 -4.32 6.79 -6.88
CA VAL A 64 -3.97 5.76 -5.89
C VAL A 64 -4.06 4.35 -6.48
N GLU A 65 -5.09 4.07 -7.29
CA GLU A 65 -5.34 2.73 -7.82
C GLU A 65 -4.46 2.38 -9.02
N ASP A 66 -4.19 3.34 -9.91
CA ASP A 66 -3.51 3.05 -11.18
C ASP A 66 -2.13 3.71 -11.30
N CYS A 67 -2.00 4.99 -10.92
CA CYS A 67 -0.76 5.75 -11.09
C CYS A 67 0.30 5.35 -10.06
N LEU A 68 -0.08 5.22 -8.79
CA LEU A 68 0.85 4.93 -7.71
C LEU A 68 1.54 3.56 -7.88
N PRO A 69 0.85 2.47 -8.29
CA PRO A 69 1.52 1.22 -8.65
C PRO A 69 2.52 1.34 -9.79
N LEU A 70 2.24 2.16 -10.81
CA LEU A 70 3.19 2.44 -11.89
C LEU A 70 4.44 3.12 -11.35
N LEU A 71 4.29 4.17 -10.52
CA LEU A 71 5.43 4.87 -9.92
C LEU A 71 6.28 3.95 -9.04
N PHE A 72 5.66 3.10 -8.21
CA PHE A 72 6.39 2.10 -7.43
C PHE A 72 7.05 1.03 -8.30
N SER A 73 6.45 0.66 -9.43
CA SER A 73 7.06 -0.26 -10.39
C SER A 73 8.34 0.36 -10.97
N ILE A 74 8.30 1.62 -11.40
CA ILE A 74 9.47 2.33 -11.91
C ILE A 74 10.52 2.47 -10.79
N PHE A 75 10.12 2.90 -9.59
CA PHE A 75 11.01 3.04 -8.43
C PHE A 75 11.74 1.75 -8.09
N ARG A 76 11.02 0.61 -8.11
CA ARG A 76 11.58 -0.70 -7.78
C ARG A 76 12.63 -1.18 -8.77
N HIS A 77 12.49 -0.83 -10.05
CA HIS A 77 13.34 -1.34 -11.12
C HIS A 77 14.39 -0.32 -11.60
N SER A 78 14.24 0.96 -11.26
CA SER A 78 15.18 2.00 -11.65
C SER A 78 16.55 1.79 -11.01
N LYS A 79 17.59 2.01 -11.81
CA LYS A 79 19.00 2.11 -11.38
C LYS A 79 19.53 3.54 -11.51
N ASN A 80 18.69 4.45 -11.99
CA ASN A 80 19.01 5.84 -12.23
C ASN A 80 18.71 6.65 -10.96
N GLU A 81 19.75 7.28 -10.41
CA GLU A 81 19.62 8.09 -9.19
C GLU A 81 18.69 9.30 -9.41
N GLY A 82 18.77 9.94 -10.59
CA GLY A 82 17.91 11.06 -10.96
C GLY A 82 16.43 10.70 -10.92
N THR A 83 16.06 9.62 -11.61
CA THR A 83 14.69 9.08 -11.61
C THR A 83 14.21 8.74 -10.20
N THR A 84 15.08 8.11 -9.41
CA THR A 84 14.77 7.71 -8.02
C THR A 84 14.49 8.93 -7.14
N LEU A 85 15.27 10.00 -7.29
CA LEU A 85 15.07 11.26 -6.56
C LEU A 85 13.77 11.96 -6.98
N LEU A 86 13.47 12.00 -8.28
CA LEU A 86 12.20 12.57 -8.78
C LEU A 86 10.97 11.83 -8.24
N LEU A 87 11.04 10.49 -8.18
CA LEU A 87 9.98 9.67 -7.59
C LEU A 87 9.84 9.92 -6.09
N ALA A 88 10.96 10.05 -5.37
CA ALA A 88 10.95 10.37 -3.95
C ALA A 88 10.31 11.75 -3.68
N ASP A 89 10.61 12.74 -4.52
CA ASP A 89 9.99 14.07 -4.45
C ASP A 89 8.47 13.97 -4.68
N ILE A 90 8.02 13.22 -5.70
CA ILE A 90 6.59 12.98 -5.94
C ILE A 90 5.92 12.36 -4.71
N PHE A 91 6.50 11.30 -4.14
CA PHE A 91 5.94 10.66 -2.95
C PHE A 91 5.91 11.60 -1.73
N SER A 92 6.94 12.44 -1.57
CA SER A 92 6.99 13.43 -0.50
C SER A 92 5.93 14.52 -0.66
N VAL A 93 5.66 14.97 -1.89
CA VAL A 93 4.61 15.96 -2.15
C VAL A 93 3.23 15.35 -1.88
N CYS A 94 2.98 14.11 -2.34
CA CYS A 94 1.66 13.48 -2.18
C CYS A 94 1.38 13.00 -0.73
N TYR A 95 2.41 12.59 0.03
CA TYR A 95 2.22 11.89 1.32
C TYR A 95 3.17 12.34 2.44
N GLY A 96 4.02 13.35 2.22
CA GLY A 96 5.04 13.77 3.19
C GLY A 96 4.62 14.92 4.10
N GLU A 97 3.59 15.70 3.75
CA GLU A 97 3.14 16.85 4.56
C GLU A 97 2.39 16.44 5.83
N ASP A 98 1.74 15.27 5.81
CA ASP A 98 0.98 14.77 6.95
C ASP A 98 1.93 14.41 8.11
N SER A 99 1.67 14.98 9.29
CA SER A 99 2.38 14.58 10.50
C SER A 99 2.20 13.08 10.72
N ILE A 100 3.31 12.36 10.93
CA ILE A 100 3.27 10.94 11.28
C ILE A 100 2.33 10.77 12.47
N LYS A 101 1.23 10.04 12.26
CA LYS A 101 0.25 9.79 13.32
C LYS A 101 0.98 9.12 14.49
N GLU A 102 0.89 9.75 15.65
CA GLU A 102 1.46 9.17 16.87
C GLU A 102 0.91 7.76 17.05
N ILE A 103 1.82 6.79 17.14
CA ILE A 103 1.47 5.41 17.48
C ILE A 103 1.04 5.43 18.93
N ARG A 104 -0.27 5.62 19.16
CA ARG A 104 -0.83 5.52 20.50
C ARG A 104 -0.59 4.12 20.98
N ASP A 105 0.22 3.99 22.03
CA ASP A 105 0.48 2.72 22.66
C ASP A 105 -0.81 2.26 23.36
N VAL A 106 -1.63 1.47 22.66
CA VAL A 106 -2.88 0.91 23.20
C VAL A 106 -2.57 -0.05 24.36
N SER A 107 -1.30 -0.39 24.60
CA SER A 107 -0.87 -1.36 25.61
C SER A 107 -0.92 -0.88 27.06
N LEU A 108 -1.27 0.39 27.32
CA LEU A 108 -1.05 1.01 28.64
C LEU A 108 -2.26 1.65 29.33
N SER A 109 -3.49 1.47 28.84
CA SER A 109 -4.68 1.84 29.63
C SER A 109 -5.22 0.63 30.43
N GLY A 110 -4.49 0.20 31.46
CA GLY A 110 -5.02 -0.52 32.64
C GLY A 110 -5.81 -1.83 32.44
N GLY A 111 -5.80 -2.44 31.26
CA GLY A 111 -6.50 -3.70 30.99
C GLY A 111 -5.86 -4.89 31.70
N ALA A 112 -6.67 -5.86 32.12
CA ALA A 112 -6.19 -7.13 32.65
C ALA A 112 -5.29 -7.82 31.61
N ARG A 113 -4.00 -7.99 31.92
CA ARG A 113 -3.06 -8.72 31.08
C ARG A 113 -3.20 -10.22 31.32
N ILE A 114 -3.12 -11.01 30.26
CA ILE A 114 -3.07 -12.46 30.35
C ILE A 114 -1.70 -12.89 30.92
N ASP A 115 -1.68 -13.87 31.82
CA ASP A 115 -0.44 -14.48 32.29
C ASP A 115 0.29 -15.12 31.10
N PRO A 116 1.60 -14.85 30.89
CA PRO A 116 2.37 -15.38 29.77
C PRO A 116 2.24 -16.90 29.54
N LYS A 117 1.99 -17.69 30.59
CA LYS A 117 1.80 -19.16 30.45
C LYS A 117 0.55 -19.57 29.66
N TYR A 118 -0.40 -18.64 29.51
CA TYR A 118 -1.59 -18.84 28.70
C TYR A 118 -1.43 -18.25 27.29
N VAL A 119 -0.36 -17.54 26.97
CA VAL A 119 -0.10 -17.11 25.58
C VAL A 119 0.30 -18.32 24.75
N ASN A 120 -0.31 -18.48 23.57
CA ASN A 120 -0.07 -19.62 22.67
C ASN A 120 -0.31 -21.00 23.34
N ASN A 121 -1.25 -21.06 24.29
CA ASN A 121 -1.60 -22.27 25.01
C ASN A 121 -2.81 -22.99 24.36
N PRO A 122 -2.64 -24.22 23.82
CA PRO A 122 -3.73 -24.94 23.16
C PRO A 122 -4.87 -25.36 24.09
N GLU A 123 -4.61 -25.58 25.38
CA GLU A 123 -5.59 -26.16 26.32
C GLU A 123 -6.70 -25.16 26.69
N MET A 124 -6.35 -23.88 26.84
CA MET A 124 -7.25 -22.82 27.29
C MET A 124 -7.73 -21.90 26.15
N SER A 125 -7.28 -22.16 24.93
CA SER A 125 -7.62 -21.35 23.77
C SER A 125 -9.02 -21.63 23.24
N ASP A 126 -9.72 -20.58 22.87
CA ASP A 126 -11.04 -20.59 22.25
C ASP A 126 -11.03 -19.99 20.84
N VAL A 127 -9.85 -19.66 20.31
CA VAL A 127 -9.57 -19.24 18.93
C VAL A 127 -8.15 -19.59 18.52
N GLN A 128 -7.96 -19.94 17.25
CA GLN A 128 -6.66 -20.26 16.66
C GLN A 128 -6.38 -19.35 15.47
N PHE A 129 -5.15 -18.86 15.35
CA PHE A 129 -4.64 -18.25 14.12
C PHE A 129 -3.77 -19.25 13.36
N ARG A 130 -3.84 -19.18 12.04
CA ARG A 130 -2.95 -19.92 11.14
C ARG A 130 -2.11 -18.93 10.36
N VAL A 131 -0.83 -18.88 10.67
CA VAL A 131 0.15 -17.93 10.13
C VAL A 131 1.27 -18.75 9.49
N GLU A 132 1.50 -18.62 8.19
CA GLU A 132 2.48 -19.46 7.45
C GLU A 132 2.27 -20.97 7.68
N GLY A 133 1.00 -21.39 7.80
CA GLY A 133 0.62 -22.78 8.08
C GLY A 133 0.80 -23.21 9.54
N ARG A 134 1.42 -22.39 10.40
CA ARG A 134 1.64 -22.68 11.82
C ARG A 134 0.47 -22.20 12.67
N ALA A 135 0.14 -22.97 13.70
CA ALA A 135 -0.87 -22.63 14.70
C ALA A 135 -0.34 -21.58 15.68
N PHE A 136 -1.20 -20.62 16.04
CA PHE A 136 -1.02 -19.77 17.21
C PHE A 136 -2.33 -19.71 18.00
N TYR A 137 -2.27 -20.10 19.27
CA TYR A 137 -3.45 -20.25 20.13
C TYR A 137 -3.71 -18.97 20.92
N ALA A 138 -4.95 -18.48 20.91
CA ALA A 138 -5.31 -17.21 21.50
C ALA A 138 -6.67 -17.27 22.22
N HIS A 139 -7.03 -16.14 22.83
CA HIS A 139 -8.18 -16.02 23.71
C HIS A 139 -9.12 -14.93 23.18
N LYS A 140 -10.34 -15.29 22.79
CA LYS A 140 -11.34 -14.37 22.22
C LYS A 140 -11.55 -13.18 23.12
N ILE A 141 -11.74 -13.40 24.43
CA ILE A 141 -12.01 -12.31 25.38
C ILE A 141 -10.89 -11.27 25.43
N ILE A 142 -9.63 -11.70 25.31
CA ILE A 142 -8.47 -10.79 25.28
C ILE A 142 -8.47 -9.99 23.97
N LEU A 143 -8.68 -10.67 22.84
CA LEU A 143 -8.68 -10.04 21.51
C LEU A 143 -9.83 -9.03 21.34
N VAL A 144 -11.04 -9.37 21.78
CA VAL A 144 -12.22 -8.48 21.62
C VAL A 144 -12.16 -7.26 22.55
N ASN A 145 -11.51 -7.39 23.71
CA ASN A 145 -11.24 -6.25 24.59
C ASN A 145 -10.14 -5.35 24.05
N ALA A 146 -9.12 -5.93 23.39
CA ALA A 146 -8.02 -5.19 22.80
C ALA A 146 -8.38 -4.52 21.45
N SER A 147 -9.35 -5.05 20.70
CA SER A 147 -9.68 -4.55 19.36
C SER A 147 -11.18 -4.68 19.00
N PRO A 148 -11.86 -3.56 18.67
CA PRO A 148 -13.20 -3.59 18.09
C PRO A 148 -13.29 -4.40 16.80
N ARG A 149 -12.21 -4.45 16.01
CA ARG A 149 -12.14 -5.26 14.79
C ARG A 149 -12.20 -6.75 15.10
N PHE A 150 -11.47 -7.21 16.12
CA PHE A 150 -11.56 -8.60 16.57
C PHE A 150 -12.94 -8.93 17.16
N LYS A 151 -13.55 -7.98 17.88
CA LYS A 151 -14.94 -8.13 18.36
C LYS A 151 -15.91 -8.41 17.21
N SER A 152 -15.87 -7.61 16.15
CA SER A 152 -16.72 -7.81 14.97
C SER A 152 -16.38 -9.11 14.23
N MET A 153 -15.08 -9.43 14.07
CA MET A 153 -14.63 -10.61 13.34
C MET A 153 -14.99 -11.94 14.03
N LEU A 154 -15.01 -11.98 15.37
CA LEU A 154 -15.22 -13.19 16.15
C LEU A 154 -16.67 -13.38 16.61
N ALA A 155 -17.52 -12.37 16.47
CA ALA A 155 -18.93 -12.42 16.89
C ALA A 155 -19.74 -13.51 16.15
N SER A 156 -19.48 -13.73 14.86
CA SER A 156 -20.24 -14.68 14.02
C SER A 156 -19.70 -16.12 14.03
N LYS A 157 -18.43 -16.33 14.43
CA LYS A 157 -17.73 -17.62 14.30
C LYS A 157 -17.92 -18.57 15.49
N SER A 158 -18.86 -18.28 16.39
CA SER A 158 -19.06 -19.08 17.62
C SER A 158 -20.21 -20.09 17.54
N ALA A 159 -20.82 -20.29 16.37
CA ALA A 159 -22.06 -21.05 16.22
C ALA A 159 -21.89 -22.58 16.06
N GLU A 160 -20.70 -23.09 15.72
CA GLU A 160 -20.57 -24.47 15.19
C GLU A 160 -19.80 -25.46 16.08
N GLY A 161 -19.55 -25.15 17.35
CA GLY A 161 -18.90 -26.07 18.31
C GLY A 161 -17.43 -26.42 18.00
N THR A 162 -16.88 -25.90 16.91
CA THR A 162 -15.46 -26.00 16.55
C THR A 162 -14.73 -24.71 16.92
N THR A 163 -13.49 -24.84 17.39
CA THR A 163 -12.63 -23.68 17.67
C THR A 163 -12.38 -22.93 16.36
N PRO A 164 -12.74 -21.63 16.27
CA PRO A 164 -12.58 -20.88 15.04
C PRO A 164 -11.11 -20.73 14.67
N VAL A 165 -10.80 -21.01 13.41
CA VAL A 165 -9.47 -20.82 12.83
C VAL A 165 -9.48 -19.55 11.96
N VAL A 166 -8.56 -18.64 12.21
CA VAL A 166 -8.38 -17.38 11.47
C VAL A 166 -7.08 -17.47 10.68
N GLN A 167 -7.20 -17.47 9.35
CA GLN A 167 -6.05 -17.50 8.45
C GLN A 167 -5.44 -16.08 8.33
N ILE A 168 -4.12 -15.99 8.44
CA ILE A 168 -3.34 -14.76 8.22
C ILE A 168 -2.28 -15.08 7.17
N ASN A 169 -2.35 -14.37 6.04
CA ASN A 169 -1.48 -14.60 4.88
C ASN A 169 -0.39 -13.53 4.74
N ASP A 170 -0.61 -12.33 5.28
CA ASP A 170 0.21 -11.15 4.98
C ASP A 170 1.19 -10.79 6.10
N ILE A 171 1.34 -11.65 7.12
CA ILE A 171 2.22 -11.45 8.27
C ILE A 171 3.04 -12.72 8.49
N ARG A 172 4.35 -12.57 8.65
CA ARG A 172 5.25 -13.68 8.98
C ARG A 172 5.07 -14.13 10.42
N TYR A 173 5.29 -15.40 10.73
CA TYR A 173 5.04 -15.93 12.07
C TYR A 173 5.89 -15.25 13.16
N ASP A 174 7.14 -14.90 12.85
CA ASP A 174 8.07 -14.25 13.79
C ASP A 174 7.64 -12.84 14.19
N ILE A 175 6.94 -12.13 13.30
CA ILE A 175 6.34 -10.81 13.56
C ILE A 175 5.00 -10.94 14.29
N PHE A 176 4.28 -12.04 14.10
CA PHE A 176 2.95 -12.23 14.68
C PHE A 176 2.95 -12.57 16.17
N GLN A 177 3.96 -13.32 16.65
CA GLN A 177 4.01 -13.87 18.02
C GLN A 177 4.19 -12.84 19.14
#